data_AF-A0A158L5Q2-F1
#
_entry.id   AF-A0A158L5Q2-F1
#
_cell.length_a   1.000
_cell.length_b   1.000
_cell.length_c   1.000
_cell.angle_alpha   90.00
_cell.angle_beta   90.00
_cell.angle_gamma   90.00
#
_symmetry.space_group_name_H-M   'P 1'
#
loop_
_entity.id
_entity.type
_entity.pdbx_description
1 polymer ?
#
loop_
_entity_poly.entity_id
_entity_poly.type
_entity_poly.pdbx_seq_one_letter_code
_entity_poly.pdbx_strand_id
1 'polypeptide(L)'
;MSETSFSDVEDLASDSRQVLVTSVQGELLKHSPYELANASPLATIARYFNVATELPELIEVPSPDWVMKRLQNRCAPKDQSLWFAGENKKIDALAAFADGFTVMEEHVQFAIVVTAAVAEHARLKRSNPRYERLLYALPYVMNKAQALPARRNFDLLDGRSFVLRGVKHSGRSAFLRRLCAMYGPPFSVEPNLPDAPPTLWYFPTLTVKLGECRSVDDVIASMRHTFIAEIKDPTEAQKGMFRSLERQHAQHAAIAACILLNVGLFILDGADIEHLGDDFESILSFAIKLKSYGIPVLLSCTEAFHRRASLSPSRVVNALSGRVLTLRPLGPPEDLQDDLLPPDASRKVDGEDDDDEDRRVMLGEWVSFCLFFWLQGLFGERRPMPKDLPRWTYGICLGRIAWLAAGFKALHERLVFNPDIQIDEEFVTEVFVEQLAHCEDVRYALRMSQTEQRVSEHDFIRFMDHFPANAAEKFKLVQTLTVAPKTRARR
;
A
#
# COMPACT_ATOMS: atom_id res chain seq x y z
N MET A 1 -79.43 -12.25 35.48
CA MET A 1 -79.98 -11.13 36.28
C MET A 1 -78.88 -10.81 37.30
N SER A 2 -78.20 -9.68 37.33
CA SER A 2 -78.43 -8.33 36.84
C SER A 2 -77.06 -7.62 36.71
N GLU A 3 -76.98 -6.66 35.79
CA GLU A 3 -75.85 -5.76 35.53
C GLU A 3 -75.58 -4.75 36.66
N THR A 4 -74.34 -4.26 36.72
CA THR A 4 -73.83 -2.86 37.00
C THR A 4 -72.39 -2.99 37.54
N SER A 5 -71.30 -2.62 36.85
CA SER A 5 -70.78 -1.35 36.28
C SER A 5 -69.82 -0.57 37.21
N PHE A 6 -68.54 -0.53 36.80
CA PHE A 6 -67.49 0.51 36.86
C PHE A 6 -67.06 1.21 38.17
N SER A 7 -65.76 1.07 38.49
CA SER A 7 -64.70 2.13 38.50
C SER A 7 -63.52 1.63 39.37
N ASP A 8 -62.40 1.16 38.80
CA ASP A 8 -61.17 1.89 38.43
C ASP A 8 -60.09 1.98 39.54
N VAL A 9 -58.84 1.89 39.06
CA VAL A 9 -57.55 2.38 39.62
C VAL A 9 -56.61 1.38 40.33
N GLU A 10 -55.68 0.88 39.51
CA GLU A 10 -54.19 0.85 39.63
C GLU A 10 -53.39 -0.10 40.54
N ASP A 11 -52.37 -0.65 39.87
CA ASP A 11 -50.96 -0.85 40.25
C ASP A 11 -50.55 -1.83 41.35
N LEU A 12 -49.79 -2.86 40.92
CA LEU A 12 -48.42 -3.13 41.39
C LEU A 12 -47.84 -4.33 40.60
N ALA A 13 -47.36 -4.06 39.38
CA ALA A 13 -46.38 -4.92 38.72
C ALA A 13 -44.99 -4.28 38.91
N SER A 14 -44.28 -4.76 39.93
CA SER A 14 -42.84 -4.53 40.15
C SER A 14 -42.15 -5.89 39.97
N ASP A 15 -40.89 -6.03 39.58
CA ASP A 15 -39.88 -5.15 39.02
C ASP A 15 -38.71 -6.07 38.65
N SER A 16 -38.02 -5.79 37.54
CA SER A 16 -36.62 -6.18 37.24
C SER A 16 -36.36 -6.27 35.72
N ARG A 17 -36.52 -5.13 35.04
CA ARG A 17 -35.80 -4.88 33.77
C ARG A 17 -34.66 -3.92 34.07
N GLN A 18 -33.42 -4.40 33.92
CA GLN A 18 -32.24 -3.56 33.98
C GLN A 18 -32.31 -2.54 32.83
N VAL A 19 -32.53 -1.28 33.20
CA VAL A 19 -32.56 -0.14 32.30
C VAL A 19 -31.15 0.39 32.09
N LEU A 20 -30.87 0.76 30.85
CA LEU A 20 -29.55 1.08 30.35
C LEU A 20 -29.55 2.53 29.83
N VAL A 21 -29.03 3.46 30.64
CA VAL A 21 -28.95 4.91 30.40
C VAL A 21 -28.06 5.25 29.18
N THR A 22 -28.38 6.34 28.48
CA THR A 22 -27.49 7.01 27.50
C THR A 22 -27.25 8.47 27.90
N SER A 23 -26.10 9.02 27.51
CA SER A 23 -25.44 10.14 28.20
C SER A 23 -25.55 11.50 27.50
N VAL A 24 -26.60 11.79 26.74
CA VAL A 24 -26.70 13.12 26.08
C VAL A 24 -28.01 13.89 26.34
N GLN A 25 -29.16 13.24 26.57
CA GLN A 25 -30.39 13.96 27.00
C GLN A 25 -31.34 13.18 27.93
N GLY A 26 -30.88 12.11 28.59
CA GLY A 26 -31.62 11.48 29.69
C GLY A 26 -32.97 10.83 29.32
N GLU A 27 -33.37 10.79 28.05
CA GLU A 27 -34.59 10.11 27.65
C GLU A 27 -34.40 8.58 27.59
N LEU A 28 -35.34 7.87 28.21
CA LEU A 28 -35.45 6.43 28.19
C LEU A 28 -35.72 5.95 26.76
N LEU A 29 -34.75 5.27 26.15
CA LEU A 29 -34.99 4.51 24.93
C LEU A 29 -35.95 3.36 25.23
N LYS A 30 -37.24 3.58 24.89
CA LYS A 30 -38.34 2.61 25.05
C LYS A 30 -38.28 1.47 24.04
N HIS A 31 -37.45 1.61 23.01
CA HIS A 31 -37.39 0.71 21.87
C HIS A 31 -35.98 0.15 21.68
N SER A 32 -35.91 -1.12 21.33
CA SER A 32 -34.63 -1.73 20.98
C SER A 32 -34.10 -1.10 19.66
N PRO A 33 -32.78 -1.04 19.43
CA PRO A 33 -32.22 -0.59 18.14
C PRO A 33 -32.78 -1.35 16.92
N TYR A 34 -33.29 -2.57 17.14
CA TYR A 34 -33.97 -3.38 16.14
C TYR A 34 -35.38 -2.87 15.79
N GLU A 35 -36.11 -2.32 16.77
CA GLU A 35 -37.42 -1.70 16.57
C GLU A 35 -37.27 -0.36 15.84
N LEU A 36 -36.22 0.41 16.15
CA LEU A 36 -35.92 1.68 15.48
C LEU A 36 -35.52 1.48 14.00
N ALA A 37 -34.65 0.50 13.73
CA ALA A 37 -34.22 0.16 12.37
C ALA A 37 -35.39 -0.36 11.49
N ASN A 38 -36.35 -1.09 12.08
CA ASN A 38 -37.55 -1.54 11.38
C ASN A 38 -38.62 -0.44 11.24
N ALA A 39 -38.65 0.55 12.14
CA ALA A 39 -39.62 1.64 12.13
C ALA A 39 -39.27 2.78 11.16
N SER A 40 -38.00 2.93 10.76
CA SER A 40 -37.57 3.91 9.77
C SER A 40 -36.78 3.29 8.61
N PRO A 41 -37.43 2.45 7.78
CA PRO A 41 -36.83 1.89 6.56
C PRO A 41 -36.47 2.95 5.51
N LEU A 42 -36.88 4.22 5.70
CA LEU A 42 -36.56 5.38 4.85
C LEU A 42 -35.42 6.26 5.40
N ALA A 43 -34.83 5.93 6.56
CA ALA A 43 -33.53 6.47 6.99
C ALA A 43 -32.39 5.83 6.18
N THR A 44 -32.60 5.74 4.87
CA THR A 44 -31.76 5.03 3.91
C THR A 44 -30.47 5.78 3.64
N ILE A 45 -29.36 5.04 3.73
CA ILE A 45 -28.18 4.96 2.84
C ILE A 45 -27.79 6.24 2.07
N ALA A 46 -28.69 6.85 1.29
CA ALA A 46 -28.42 8.04 0.46
C ALA A 46 -27.99 9.30 1.24
N ARG A 47 -28.37 9.46 2.51
CA ARG A 47 -27.95 10.61 3.34
C ARG A 47 -26.58 10.43 4.01
N TYR A 48 -26.09 9.20 4.13
CA TYR A 48 -24.82 8.89 4.80
C TYR A 48 -23.59 9.16 3.91
N PHE A 49 -23.71 8.97 2.61
CA PHE A 49 -22.56 8.83 1.71
C PHE A 49 -22.31 10.03 0.77
N ASN A 50 -23.07 11.12 0.89
CA ASN A 50 -23.06 12.25 -0.07
C ASN A 50 -22.65 13.62 0.50
N VAL A 51 -21.94 13.69 1.64
CA VAL A 51 -21.68 14.99 2.33
C VAL A 51 -20.24 15.52 2.16
N ALA A 52 -19.32 14.84 1.46
CA ALA A 52 -17.98 15.40 1.17
C ALA A 52 -17.53 15.09 -0.26
N THR A 53 -17.27 16.16 -1.02
CA THR A 53 -17.15 16.17 -2.48
C THR A 53 -15.82 15.70 -3.07
N GLU A 54 -14.90 15.09 -2.32
CA GLU A 54 -13.66 14.59 -2.95
C GLU A 54 -13.16 13.20 -2.54
N LEU A 55 -13.79 12.47 -1.60
CA LEU A 55 -13.69 10.98 -1.44
C LEU A 55 -14.49 10.43 -0.23
N PRO A 56 -15.80 10.12 -0.36
CA PRO A 56 -16.58 9.41 0.66
C PRO A 56 -16.74 7.92 0.27
N GLU A 57 -15.71 7.13 0.59
CA GLU A 57 -15.48 5.76 0.10
C GLU A 57 -15.25 5.70 -1.43
N LEU A 58 -14.20 5.01 -1.89
CA LEU A 58 -14.08 4.67 -3.31
C LEU A 58 -15.23 3.72 -3.63
N ILE A 59 -16.30 4.20 -4.24
CA ILE A 59 -17.46 3.36 -4.63
C ILE A 59 -17.30 2.91 -6.08
N GLU A 60 -16.55 3.69 -6.85
CA GLU A 60 -16.36 3.52 -8.28
C GLU A 60 -14.89 3.28 -8.58
N VAL A 61 -14.66 2.51 -9.65
CA VAL A 61 -13.32 2.26 -10.16
C VAL A 61 -12.89 3.48 -10.98
N PRO A 62 -11.76 4.13 -10.66
CA PRO A 62 -11.29 5.30 -11.39
C PRO A 62 -10.86 4.94 -12.82
N SER A 63 -10.86 5.93 -13.71
CA SER A 63 -10.37 5.75 -15.08
C SER A 63 -8.86 5.51 -15.13
N PRO A 64 -8.34 4.83 -16.17
CA PRO A 64 -6.89 4.62 -16.33
C PRO A 64 -6.07 5.91 -16.30
N ASP A 65 -6.54 6.98 -16.96
CA ASP A 65 -5.86 8.28 -16.99
C ASP A 65 -5.77 8.92 -15.60
N TRP A 66 -6.82 8.78 -14.79
CA TRP A 66 -6.84 9.27 -13.42
C TRP A 66 -5.80 8.54 -12.57
N VAL A 67 -5.74 7.21 -12.69
CA VAL A 67 -4.77 6.36 -11.99
C VAL A 67 -3.35 6.69 -12.43
N MET A 68 -3.09 6.80 -13.73
CA MET A 68 -1.79 7.14 -14.29
C MET A 68 -1.29 8.47 -13.74
N LYS A 69 -2.12 9.52 -13.79
CA LYS A 69 -1.78 10.87 -13.30
C LYS A 69 -1.47 10.89 -11.79
N ARG A 70 -2.20 10.11 -10.99
CA ARG A 70 -2.00 10.05 -9.53
C ARG A 70 -0.82 9.18 -9.12
N LEU A 71 -0.54 8.11 -9.86
CA LEU A 71 0.63 7.28 -9.61
C LEU A 71 1.92 8.03 -9.95
N GLN A 72 1.92 8.82 -11.03
CA GLN A 72 3.10 9.58 -11.44
C GLN A 72 3.49 10.63 -10.38
N ASN A 73 4.79 10.77 -10.15
CA ASN A 73 5.33 11.77 -9.22
C ASN A 73 6.62 12.36 -9.76
N ARG A 74 6.75 13.68 -9.76
CA ARG A 74 8.00 14.33 -10.21
C ARG A 74 9.12 14.09 -9.19
N CYS A 75 10.37 14.09 -9.66
CA CYS A 75 11.54 13.93 -8.79
C CYS A 75 11.91 15.26 -8.11
N ALA A 76 11.78 16.38 -8.84
CA ALA A 76 11.95 17.73 -8.31
C ALA A 76 10.70 18.60 -8.59
N PRO A 77 10.42 19.61 -7.74
CA PRO A 77 9.36 20.59 -7.98
C PRO A 77 9.51 21.28 -9.33
N LYS A 78 8.40 21.53 -10.02
CA LYS A 78 8.38 22.34 -11.25
C LYS A 78 8.38 23.83 -10.87
N ASP A 79 9.53 24.32 -10.40
CA ASP A 79 9.72 25.72 -10.03
C ASP A 79 10.93 26.30 -10.74
N GLN A 80 10.67 27.22 -11.68
CA GLN A 80 11.70 27.91 -12.47
C GLN A 80 12.62 28.78 -11.60
N SER A 81 12.16 29.20 -10.42
CA SER A 81 12.96 30.00 -9.49
C SER A 81 14.15 29.22 -8.94
N LEU A 82 14.05 27.89 -8.87
CA LEU A 82 15.13 27.02 -8.40
C LEU A 82 16.38 27.11 -9.27
N TRP A 83 16.26 27.51 -10.53
CA TRP A 83 17.41 27.67 -11.43
C TRP A 83 18.36 28.78 -10.99
N PHE A 84 17.79 29.88 -10.50
CA PHE A 84 18.53 31.05 -10.03
C PHE A 84 18.78 31.02 -8.52
N ALA A 85 18.23 30.02 -7.82
CA ALA A 85 18.44 29.85 -6.40
C ALA A 85 19.89 29.40 -6.09
N GLY A 86 20.33 29.70 -4.87
CA GLY A 86 21.60 29.20 -4.34
C GLY A 86 21.60 27.67 -4.19
N GLU A 87 22.80 27.09 -4.12
CA GLU A 87 23.05 25.64 -4.08
C GLU A 87 22.18 24.91 -3.04
N ASN A 88 22.11 25.42 -1.81
CA ASN A 88 21.32 24.80 -0.73
C ASN A 88 19.85 24.63 -1.11
N LYS A 89 19.21 25.64 -1.71
CA LYS A 89 17.80 25.55 -2.13
C LYS A 89 17.59 24.56 -3.27
N LYS A 90 18.58 24.42 -4.16
CA LYS A 90 18.56 23.43 -5.24
C LYS A 90 18.67 22.01 -4.67
N ILE A 91 19.59 21.81 -3.73
CA ILE A 91 19.78 20.53 -3.04
C ILE A 91 18.53 20.16 -2.23
N ASP A 92 17.94 21.12 -1.52
CA ASP A 92 16.68 20.93 -0.78
C ASP A 92 15.54 20.50 -1.70
N ALA A 93 15.47 21.06 -2.92
CA ALA A 93 14.48 20.65 -3.91
C ALA A 93 14.70 19.23 -4.46
N LEU A 94 15.90 18.67 -4.34
CA LEU A 94 16.22 17.27 -4.66
C LEU A 94 15.95 16.32 -3.47
N ALA A 95 15.52 16.81 -2.30
CA ALA A 95 15.24 15.96 -1.14
C ALA A 95 14.14 14.91 -1.45
N ALA A 96 13.15 15.27 -2.26
CA ALA A 96 12.05 14.40 -2.67
C ALA A 96 12.37 13.53 -3.90
N PHE A 97 13.61 13.52 -4.41
CA PHE A 97 13.97 12.79 -5.64
C PHE A 97 13.68 11.28 -5.53
N ALA A 98 13.86 10.72 -4.32
CA ALA A 98 13.56 9.31 -4.02
C ALA A 98 12.06 8.96 -4.11
N ASP A 99 11.18 9.96 -4.20
CA ASP A 99 9.74 9.79 -4.36
C ASP A 99 9.33 9.85 -5.84
N GLY A 100 10.26 10.22 -6.73
CA GLY A 100 10.05 10.23 -8.17
C GLY A 100 9.60 8.85 -8.68
N PHE A 101 8.52 8.83 -9.44
CA PHE A 101 7.95 7.59 -9.97
C PHE A 101 7.34 7.82 -11.34
N THR A 102 7.77 7.02 -12.32
CA THR A 102 7.14 6.91 -13.63
C THR A 102 6.30 5.64 -13.71
N VAL A 103 5.21 5.72 -14.46
CA VAL A 103 4.16 4.71 -14.47
C VAL A 103 4.30 3.88 -15.75
N MET A 104 4.20 2.55 -15.61
CA MET A 104 4.09 1.62 -16.73
C MET A 104 2.65 1.12 -16.81
N GLU A 105 2.25 0.60 -17.97
CA GLU A 105 0.87 0.11 -18.17
C GLU A 105 0.48 -0.94 -17.12
N GLU A 106 1.39 -1.87 -16.79
CA GLU A 106 1.16 -2.90 -15.78
C GLU A 106 0.89 -2.30 -14.39
N HIS A 107 1.52 -1.16 -14.05
CA HIS A 107 1.28 -0.45 -12.79
C HIS A 107 -0.16 0.10 -12.74
N VAL A 108 -0.61 0.69 -13.85
CA VAL A 108 -1.98 1.24 -13.97
C VAL A 108 -3.00 0.13 -13.86
N GLN A 109 -2.85 -0.94 -14.66
CA GLN A 109 -3.77 -2.07 -14.64
C GLN A 109 -3.85 -2.71 -13.26
N PHE A 110 -2.71 -2.91 -12.59
CA PHE A 110 -2.70 -3.48 -11.24
C PHE A 110 -3.39 -2.57 -10.22
N ALA A 111 -3.10 -1.26 -10.24
CA ALA A 111 -3.73 -0.29 -9.35
C ALA A 111 -5.25 -0.19 -9.57
N ILE A 112 -5.72 -0.27 -10.83
CA ILE A 112 -7.16 -0.35 -11.15
C ILE A 112 -7.79 -1.58 -10.51
N VAL A 113 -7.18 -2.76 -10.65
CA VAL A 113 -7.72 -4.01 -10.10
C VAL A 113 -7.75 -3.99 -8.58
N VAL A 114 -6.70 -3.47 -7.92
CA VAL A 114 -6.69 -3.28 -6.46
C VAL A 114 -7.80 -2.32 -6.05
N THR A 115 -7.92 -1.17 -6.72
CA THR A 115 -8.95 -0.16 -6.42
C THR A 115 -10.36 -0.71 -6.63
N ALA A 116 -10.57 -1.52 -7.66
CA ALA A 116 -11.84 -2.19 -7.90
C ALA A 116 -12.22 -3.14 -6.76
N ALA A 117 -11.26 -3.84 -6.16
CA ALA A 117 -11.53 -4.68 -4.99
C ALA A 117 -11.84 -3.85 -3.73
N VAL A 118 -11.17 -2.72 -3.53
CA VAL A 118 -11.50 -1.78 -2.45
C VAL A 118 -12.90 -1.23 -2.64
N ALA A 119 -13.26 -0.84 -3.86
CA ALA A 119 -14.56 -0.29 -4.18
C ALA A 119 -15.69 -1.32 -4.05
N GLU A 120 -15.43 -2.54 -4.50
CA GLU A 120 -16.37 -3.63 -4.33
C GLU A 120 -16.58 -3.97 -2.85
N HIS A 121 -15.51 -3.99 -2.04
CA HIS A 121 -15.62 -4.16 -0.60
C HIS A 121 -16.44 -3.06 0.07
N ALA A 122 -16.21 -1.80 -0.29
CA ALA A 122 -17.02 -0.67 0.20
C ALA A 122 -18.50 -0.83 -0.19
N ARG A 123 -18.78 -1.19 -1.45
CA ARG A 123 -20.14 -1.43 -1.95
C ARG A 123 -20.83 -2.58 -1.22
N LEU A 124 -20.13 -3.70 -1.02
CA LEU A 124 -20.65 -4.87 -0.32
C LEU A 124 -20.85 -4.60 1.18
N LYS A 125 -20.02 -3.76 1.81
CA LYS A 125 -20.23 -3.31 3.19
C LYS A 125 -21.56 -2.56 3.34
N ARG A 126 -21.90 -1.68 2.39
CA ARG A 126 -23.13 -0.86 2.44
C ARG A 126 -24.41 -1.68 2.42
N SER A 127 -24.41 -2.79 1.69
CA SER A 127 -25.58 -3.68 1.60
C SER A 127 -25.52 -4.82 2.62
N ASN A 128 -24.53 -4.83 3.53
CA ASN A 128 -24.34 -5.91 4.50
C ASN A 128 -25.02 -5.59 5.84
N PRO A 129 -26.12 -6.28 6.19
CA PRO A 129 -26.86 -6.02 7.44
C PRO A 129 -26.01 -6.28 8.70
N ARG A 130 -24.94 -7.07 8.59
CA ARG A 130 -23.99 -7.29 9.70
C ARG A 130 -23.08 -6.09 9.91
N TYR A 131 -22.61 -5.45 8.84
CA TYR A 131 -21.81 -4.24 8.94
C TYR A 131 -22.65 -3.12 9.52
N GLU A 132 -23.87 -2.92 9.01
CA GLU A 132 -24.83 -1.97 9.59
C GLU A 132 -25.06 -2.24 11.08
N ARG A 133 -25.30 -3.50 11.46
CA ARG A 133 -25.46 -3.85 12.87
C ARG A 133 -24.22 -3.54 13.70
N LEU A 134 -23.01 -3.84 13.22
CA LEU A 134 -21.76 -3.52 13.92
C LEU A 134 -21.58 -2.00 14.06
N LEU A 135 -21.92 -1.25 13.01
CA LEU A 135 -21.86 0.20 12.95
C LEU A 135 -22.86 0.86 13.91
N TYR A 136 -24.12 0.42 13.92
CA TYR A 136 -25.16 0.92 14.82
C TYR A 136 -25.05 0.37 16.25
N ALA A 137 -24.39 -0.77 16.42
CA ALA A 137 -23.99 -1.25 17.74
C ALA A 137 -22.72 -0.56 18.25
N LEU A 138 -21.99 0.15 17.40
CA LEU A 138 -20.73 0.78 17.77
C LEU A 138 -20.91 1.76 18.94
N PRO A 139 -21.94 2.64 18.99
CA PRO A 139 -22.17 3.50 20.15
C PRO A 139 -22.49 2.68 21.41
N TYR A 140 -23.15 1.53 21.26
CA TYR A 140 -23.47 0.63 22.37
C TYR A 140 -22.24 -0.09 22.89
N VAL A 141 -21.38 -0.63 22.02
CA VAL A 141 -20.12 -1.31 22.38
C VAL A 141 -19.09 -0.33 22.93
N MET A 142 -19.05 0.89 22.38
CA MET A 142 -18.17 1.97 22.81
C MET A 142 -18.57 2.53 24.19
N ASN A 143 -19.87 2.63 24.48
CA ASN A 143 -20.37 3.18 25.75
C ASN A 143 -20.73 2.12 26.81
N LYS A 144 -20.89 0.85 26.43
CA LYS A 144 -21.21 -0.28 27.32
C LYS A 144 -20.31 -1.45 26.94
N ALA A 145 -19.41 -1.80 27.85
CA ALA A 145 -18.24 -2.67 27.66
C ALA A 145 -18.52 -4.13 27.21
N GLN A 146 -19.73 -4.49 26.79
CA GLN A 146 -20.07 -5.83 26.31
C GLN A 146 -20.12 -5.87 24.78
N ALA A 147 -19.18 -6.58 24.19
CA ALA A 147 -19.18 -6.92 22.77
C ALA A 147 -20.45 -7.72 22.43
N LEU A 148 -21.13 -7.36 21.34
CA LEU A 148 -22.22 -8.18 20.83
C LEU A 148 -21.66 -9.53 20.34
N PRO A 149 -22.31 -10.66 20.66
CA PRO A 149 -21.85 -11.96 20.18
C PRO A 149 -21.92 -12.02 18.64
N ALA A 150 -20.83 -12.47 18.01
CA ALA A 150 -20.82 -12.78 16.59
C ALA A 150 -21.79 -13.94 16.32
N ARG A 151 -22.71 -13.80 15.34
CA ARG A 151 -23.50 -14.95 14.86
C ARG A 151 -22.61 -15.97 14.12
N ARG A 152 -23.12 -17.18 13.89
CA ARG A 152 -22.37 -18.30 13.29
C ARG A 152 -22.53 -18.45 11.77
N ASN A 153 -23.47 -17.74 11.15
CA ASN A 153 -23.77 -17.91 9.73
C ASN A 153 -23.46 -16.60 9.00
N PHE A 154 -22.38 -16.61 8.23
CA PHE A 154 -21.99 -15.53 7.35
C PHE A 154 -21.72 -16.14 5.99
N ASP A 155 -22.35 -15.62 4.96
CA ASP A 155 -21.78 -15.74 3.63
C ASP A 155 -20.49 -14.92 3.67
N LEU A 156 -19.36 -15.62 3.61
CA LEU A 156 -18.03 -15.01 3.67
C LEU A 156 -17.90 -14.03 2.50
N LEU A 157 -17.79 -12.74 2.81
CA LEU A 157 -17.17 -11.79 1.88
C LEU A 157 -15.70 -12.19 1.81
N ASP A 158 -15.35 -13.03 0.83
CA ASP A 158 -13.94 -13.38 0.59
C ASP A 158 -13.30 -12.18 -0.11
N GLY A 159 -12.57 -11.36 0.66
CA GLY A 159 -11.81 -10.23 0.13
C GLY A 159 -10.82 -10.67 -0.95
N ARG A 160 -10.32 -9.77 -1.79
CA ARG A 160 -9.31 -10.15 -2.80
C ARG A 160 -7.91 -10.14 -2.17
N SER A 161 -7.06 -11.05 -2.64
CA SER A 161 -5.62 -11.06 -2.32
C SER A 161 -4.83 -10.52 -3.51
N PHE A 162 -3.78 -9.76 -3.20
CA PHE A 162 -2.87 -9.16 -4.17
C PHE A 162 -1.43 -9.42 -3.74
N VAL A 163 -0.57 -9.64 -4.73
CA VAL A 163 0.86 -9.82 -4.49
C VAL A 163 1.63 -8.87 -5.40
N LEU A 164 2.42 -7.99 -4.80
CA LEU A 164 3.44 -7.20 -5.47
C LEU A 164 4.80 -7.86 -5.21
N ARG A 165 5.29 -8.65 -6.16
CA ARG A 165 6.59 -9.33 -6.02
C ARG A 165 7.64 -8.72 -6.93
N GLY A 166 8.91 -8.91 -6.59
CA GLY A 166 10.02 -8.43 -7.39
C GLY A 166 11.32 -8.50 -6.61
N VAL A 167 12.45 -8.30 -7.27
CA VAL A 167 13.75 -8.29 -6.57
C VAL A 167 13.88 -7.05 -5.67
N LYS A 168 14.87 -7.04 -4.76
CA LYS A 168 15.26 -5.81 -4.04
C LYS A 168 15.63 -4.71 -5.06
N HIS A 169 15.19 -3.49 -4.78
CA HIS A 169 15.40 -2.28 -5.60
C HIS A 169 14.67 -2.21 -6.96
N SER A 170 13.66 -3.06 -7.21
CA SER A 170 12.83 -2.97 -8.43
C SER A 170 11.71 -1.91 -8.38
N GLY A 171 11.62 -1.10 -7.32
CA GLY A 171 10.62 -0.03 -7.22
C GLY A 171 9.31 -0.41 -6.52
N ARG A 172 9.21 -1.59 -5.89
CA ARG A 172 8.01 -2.04 -5.15
C ARG A 172 7.50 -1.02 -4.13
N SER A 173 8.36 -0.59 -3.20
CA SER A 173 7.97 0.38 -2.16
C SER A 173 7.69 1.77 -2.74
N ALA A 174 8.30 2.15 -3.87
CA ALA A 174 7.94 3.39 -4.56
C ALA A 174 6.52 3.31 -5.13
N PHE A 175 6.20 2.23 -5.85
CA PHE A 175 4.86 1.98 -6.35
C PHE A 175 3.81 1.94 -5.22
N LEU A 176 4.08 1.24 -4.11
CA LEU A 176 3.14 1.19 -2.98
C LEU A 176 2.92 2.55 -2.33
N ARG A 177 3.97 3.36 -2.14
CA ARG A 177 3.81 4.72 -1.62
C ARG A 177 2.90 5.55 -2.53
N ARG A 178 3.05 5.43 -3.86
CA ARG A 178 2.18 6.11 -4.83
C ARG A 178 0.75 5.58 -4.82
N LEU A 179 0.58 4.27 -4.69
CA LEU A 179 -0.73 3.62 -4.57
C LEU A 179 -1.47 4.10 -3.30
N CYS A 180 -0.79 4.13 -2.15
CA CYS A 180 -1.36 4.66 -0.90
C CYS A 180 -1.68 6.16 -1.03
N ALA A 181 -0.77 6.95 -1.59
CA ALA A 181 -0.98 8.40 -1.79
C ALA A 181 -2.18 8.70 -2.71
N MET A 182 -2.46 7.84 -3.69
CA MET A 182 -3.63 7.94 -4.56
C MET A 182 -4.95 7.89 -3.78
N TYR A 183 -5.00 7.09 -2.71
CA TYR A 183 -6.16 6.94 -1.85
C TYR A 183 -6.30 8.03 -0.77
N GLY A 184 -5.22 8.77 -0.50
CA GLY A 184 -5.19 9.84 0.50
C GLY A 184 -5.00 9.35 1.95
N PRO A 185 -4.86 10.29 2.88
CA PRO A 185 -4.71 9.98 4.30
C PRO A 185 -6.04 9.50 4.90
N PRO A 186 -6.01 8.88 6.10
CA PRO A 186 -7.22 8.62 6.88
C PRO A 186 -8.02 9.90 7.13
N PHE A 187 -9.35 9.77 7.19
CA PHE A 187 -10.26 10.89 7.43
C PHE A 187 -11.45 10.47 8.28
N SER A 188 -12.14 11.45 8.85
CA SER A 188 -13.34 11.23 9.66
C SER A 188 -14.55 11.95 9.09
N VAL A 189 -15.73 11.36 9.28
CA VAL A 189 -17.03 11.94 8.90
C VAL A 189 -17.92 11.98 10.15
N GLU A 190 -18.61 13.10 10.34
CA GLU A 190 -19.62 13.26 11.38
C GLU A 190 -21.00 13.06 10.73
N PRO A 191 -21.65 11.90 10.92
CA PRO A 191 -22.94 11.63 10.30
C PRO A 191 -24.03 12.51 10.94
N ASN A 192 -24.85 13.14 10.12
CA ASN A 192 -25.99 13.95 10.57
C ASN A 192 -27.23 13.07 10.85
N LEU A 193 -27.06 12.02 11.65
CA LEU A 193 -28.12 11.05 11.97
C LEU A 193 -28.10 10.68 13.46
N PRO A 194 -29.25 10.74 14.15
CA PRO A 194 -29.33 10.66 15.62
C PRO A 194 -28.88 9.32 16.20
N ASP A 195 -28.98 8.23 15.42
CA ASP A 195 -28.65 6.87 15.85
C ASP A 195 -27.26 6.38 15.39
N ALA A 196 -26.50 7.23 14.69
CA ALA A 196 -25.18 6.89 14.18
C ALA A 196 -24.08 7.25 15.20
N PRO A 197 -22.91 6.59 15.15
CA PRO A 197 -21.74 7.04 15.90
C PRO A 197 -21.42 8.50 15.57
N PRO A 198 -21.05 9.34 16.57
CA PRO A 198 -20.83 10.77 16.34
C PRO A 198 -19.69 11.04 15.36
N THR A 199 -18.75 10.11 15.24
CA THR A 199 -17.63 10.19 14.30
C THR A 199 -17.34 8.81 13.73
N LEU A 200 -17.22 8.74 12.41
CA LEU A 200 -16.81 7.55 11.67
C LEU A 200 -15.43 7.80 11.06
N TRP A 201 -14.51 6.88 11.29
CA TRP A 201 -13.17 6.93 10.71
C TRP A 201 -13.08 6.03 9.49
N TYR A 202 -12.34 6.50 8.50
CA TYR A 202 -12.01 5.79 7.26
C TYR A 202 -10.50 5.75 7.08
N PHE A 203 -9.97 4.53 6.96
CA PHE A 203 -8.57 4.28 6.66
C PHE A 203 -8.49 3.64 5.27
N PRO A 204 -8.32 4.43 4.19
CA PRO A 204 -8.30 3.87 2.84
C PRO A 204 -7.26 2.76 2.67
N THR A 205 -6.10 2.93 3.31
CA THR A 205 -5.07 1.90 3.42
C THR A 205 -4.53 1.81 4.85
N LEU A 206 -4.09 0.61 5.23
CA LEU A 206 -3.32 0.37 6.45
C LEU A 206 -2.07 -0.43 6.07
N THR A 207 -0.91 0.21 6.17
CA THR A 207 0.37 -0.39 5.80
C THR A 207 1.16 -0.78 7.03
N VAL A 208 1.54 -2.06 7.11
CA VAL A 208 2.47 -2.60 8.10
C VAL A 208 3.76 -3.01 7.40
N LYS A 209 4.89 -2.51 7.89
CA LYS A 209 6.22 -2.87 7.38
C LYS A 209 6.68 -4.16 8.05
N LEU A 210 6.84 -5.22 7.26
CA LEU A 210 7.25 -6.52 7.78
C LEU A 210 8.68 -6.49 8.32
N GLY A 211 9.57 -5.64 7.77
CA GLY A 211 10.93 -5.42 8.29
C GLY A 211 11.02 -5.00 9.76
N GLU A 212 9.91 -4.49 10.31
CA GLU A 212 9.80 -4.06 11.71
C GLU A 212 9.05 -5.10 12.57
N CYS A 213 8.59 -6.22 11.98
CA CYS A 213 7.70 -7.18 12.61
C CYS A 213 8.26 -8.62 12.51
N ARG A 214 8.42 -9.30 13.64
CA ARG A 214 8.83 -10.72 13.70
C ARG A 214 7.69 -11.66 14.08
N SER A 215 6.61 -11.11 14.59
CA SER A 215 5.44 -11.86 15.07
C SER A 215 4.13 -11.18 14.69
N VAL A 216 3.02 -11.91 14.86
CA VAL A 216 1.68 -11.33 14.71
C VAL A 216 1.43 -10.23 15.73
N ASP A 217 2.03 -10.33 16.93
CA ASP A 217 1.87 -9.31 17.96
C ASP A 217 2.55 -8.00 17.56
N ASP A 218 3.71 -8.06 16.89
CA ASP A 218 4.37 -6.87 16.33
C ASP A 218 3.53 -6.22 15.23
N VAL A 219 2.91 -7.04 14.38
CA VAL A 219 1.97 -6.56 13.35
C VAL A 219 0.81 -5.81 14.01
N ILE A 220 0.21 -6.37 15.05
CA ILE A 220 -0.91 -5.73 15.77
C ILE A 220 -0.45 -4.47 16.50
N ALA A 221 0.75 -4.48 17.09
CA ALA A 221 1.34 -3.31 17.73
C ALA A 221 1.59 -2.19 16.71
N SER A 222 2.08 -2.51 15.52
CA SER A 222 2.26 -1.59 14.40
C SER A 222 0.91 -0.98 13.97
N MET A 223 -0.12 -1.82 13.77
CA MET A 223 -1.48 -1.35 13.45
C MET A 223 -2.01 -0.38 14.52
N ARG A 224 -1.86 -0.74 15.80
CA ARG A 224 -2.27 0.11 16.93
C ARG A 224 -1.54 1.46 16.88
N HIS A 225 -0.23 1.45 16.64
CA HIS A 225 0.56 2.67 16.57
C HIS A 225 0.07 3.58 15.43
N THR A 226 -0.18 3.03 14.24
CA THR A 226 -0.77 3.77 13.12
C THR A 226 -2.13 4.37 13.47
N PHE A 227 -3.02 3.58 14.07
CA PHE A 227 -4.35 4.09 14.45
C PHE A 227 -4.28 5.23 15.47
N ILE A 228 -3.39 5.13 16.46
CA ILE A 228 -3.22 6.19 17.47
C ILE A 228 -2.62 7.45 16.85
N ALA A 229 -1.59 7.29 16.00
CA ALA A 229 -0.91 8.42 15.36
C ALA A 229 -1.84 9.23 14.45
N GLU A 230 -2.73 8.56 13.72
CA GLU A 230 -3.65 9.21 12.77
C GLU A 230 -4.85 9.86 13.46
N ILE A 231 -5.42 9.22 14.49
CA ILE A 231 -6.58 9.77 15.19
C ILE A 231 -6.20 10.96 16.08
N LYS A 232 -4.95 11.02 16.59
CA LYS A 232 -4.37 12.06 17.46
C LYS A 232 -5.05 12.21 18.83
N ASP A 233 -6.35 12.42 18.86
CA ASP A 233 -7.18 12.60 20.06
C ASP A 233 -8.28 11.54 20.16
N PRO A 234 -7.94 10.28 20.52
CA PRO A 234 -8.94 9.22 20.61
C PRO A 234 -9.90 9.45 21.78
N THR A 235 -11.18 9.25 21.50
CA THR A 235 -12.26 9.17 22.51
C THR A 235 -11.95 8.07 23.55
N GLU A 236 -12.55 8.14 24.75
CA GLU A 236 -12.35 7.11 25.79
C GLU A 236 -12.68 5.69 25.32
N ALA A 237 -13.68 5.56 24.45
CA ALA A 237 -14.03 4.29 23.84
C ALA A 237 -12.99 3.81 22.81
N GLN A 238 -12.42 4.70 21.98
CA GLN A 238 -11.30 4.37 21.11
C GLN A 238 -10.05 3.99 21.91
N LYS A 239 -9.77 4.68 23.02
CA LYS A 239 -8.71 4.31 23.98
C LYS A 239 -8.96 2.90 24.54
N GLY A 240 -10.20 2.55 24.88
CA GLY A 240 -10.58 1.20 25.30
C GLY A 240 -10.36 0.12 24.24
N MET A 241 -10.69 0.43 22.98
CA MET A 241 -10.40 -0.43 21.83
C MET A 241 -8.89 -0.64 21.66
N PHE A 242 -8.09 0.44 21.72
CA PHE A 242 -6.63 0.35 21.60
C PHE A 242 -5.95 -0.40 22.74
N ARG A 243 -6.47 -0.31 23.97
CA ARG A 243 -6.03 -1.15 25.10
C ARG A 243 -6.34 -2.63 24.88
N SER A 244 -7.39 -2.96 24.13
CA SER A 244 -7.77 -4.35 23.85
C SER A 244 -6.82 -5.04 22.85
N LEU A 245 -6.07 -4.25 22.07
CA LEU A 245 -5.02 -4.74 21.17
C LEU A 245 -3.76 -5.23 21.92
N GLU A 246 -3.67 -5.00 23.24
CA GLU A 246 -2.55 -5.44 24.09
C GLU A 246 -2.86 -6.73 24.88
N ARG A 247 -4.05 -7.34 24.67
CA ARG A 247 -4.55 -8.46 25.49
C ARG A 247 -4.41 -9.81 24.78
N GLN A 248 -4.69 -10.89 25.51
CA GLN A 248 -4.63 -12.29 25.07
C GLN A 248 -5.48 -12.63 23.81
N HIS A 249 -6.37 -11.74 23.37
CA HIS A 249 -7.19 -11.87 22.15
C HIS A 249 -6.94 -10.74 21.13
N ALA A 250 -5.74 -10.17 21.12
CA ALA A 250 -5.33 -9.04 20.28
C ALA A 250 -5.69 -9.22 18.79
N GLN A 251 -5.56 -10.42 18.22
CA GLN A 251 -5.92 -10.68 16.81
C GLN A 251 -7.40 -10.38 16.49
N HIS A 252 -8.33 -10.79 17.36
CA HIS A 252 -9.75 -10.53 17.15
C HIS A 252 -10.08 -9.05 17.35
N ALA A 253 -9.43 -8.40 18.32
CA ALA A 253 -9.56 -6.97 18.53
C ALA A 253 -9.00 -6.17 17.34
N ALA A 254 -7.90 -6.61 16.72
CA ALA A 254 -7.32 -5.99 15.54
C ALA A 254 -8.25 -6.08 14.33
N ILE A 255 -8.83 -7.27 14.08
CA ILE A 255 -9.84 -7.46 13.03
C ILE A 255 -11.05 -6.54 13.28
N ALA A 256 -11.55 -6.50 14.51
CA ALA A 256 -12.66 -5.63 14.87
C ALA A 256 -12.31 -4.15 14.63
N ALA A 257 -11.13 -3.70 15.06
CA ALA A 257 -10.65 -2.35 14.81
C ALA A 257 -10.59 -2.02 13.31
N CYS A 258 -10.08 -2.92 12.48
CA CYS A 258 -10.08 -2.73 11.02
C CYS A 258 -11.48 -2.56 10.42
N ILE A 259 -12.47 -3.29 10.94
CA ILE A 259 -13.87 -3.16 10.50
C ILE A 259 -14.44 -1.81 10.94
N LEU A 260 -14.22 -1.43 12.21
CA LEU A 260 -14.77 -0.22 12.81
C LEU A 260 -14.16 1.07 12.28
N LEU A 261 -12.87 1.04 11.92
CA LEU A 261 -12.13 2.15 11.33
C LEU A 261 -12.19 2.13 9.79
N ASN A 262 -13.07 1.31 9.21
CA ASN A 262 -13.28 1.19 7.78
C ASN A 262 -12.00 1.04 6.96
N VAL A 263 -11.14 0.10 7.36
CA VAL A 263 -9.93 -0.22 6.60
C VAL A 263 -10.33 -0.74 5.21
N GLY A 264 -9.88 -0.03 4.18
CA GLY A 264 -10.16 -0.30 2.77
C GLY A 264 -9.23 -1.33 2.14
N LEU A 265 -7.94 -1.28 2.49
CA LEU A 265 -6.90 -2.19 2.02
C LEU A 265 -5.86 -2.41 3.12
N PHE A 266 -5.54 -3.67 3.44
CA PHE A 266 -4.46 -4.02 4.35
C PHE A 266 -3.20 -4.39 3.57
N ILE A 267 -2.07 -3.73 3.85
CA ILE A 267 -0.81 -3.90 3.13
C ILE A 267 0.26 -4.43 4.08
N LEU A 268 0.87 -5.56 3.73
CA LEU A 268 2.12 -6.06 4.31
C LEU A 268 3.26 -5.70 3.36
N ASP A 269 4.07 -4.69 3.70
CA ASP A 269 5.19 -4.25 2.85
C ASP A 269 6.54 -4.78 3.32
N GLY A 270 7.41 -5.10 2.36
CA GLY A 270 8.82 -5.36 2.61
C GLY A 270 9.17 -6.79 3.01
N ALA A 271 8.34 -7.79 2.73
CA ALA A 271 8.69 -9.17 3.03
C ALA A 271 9.88 -9.64 2.18
N ASP A 272 10.87 -10.26 2.82
CA ASP A 272 12.10 -10.74 2.20
C ASP A 272 12.57 -12.04 2.86
N ILE A 273 13.68 -12.63 2.41
CA ILE A 273 14.06 -13.97 2.86
C ILE A 273 14.30 -14.05 4.38
N GLU A 274 14.75 -12.97 5.02
CA GLU A 274 15.06 -12.95 6.46
C GLU A 274 13.81 -13.25 7.29
N HIS A 275 12.66 -12.79 6.82
CA HIS A 275 11.36 -12.98 7.48
C HIS A 275 10.86 -14.43 7.48
N LEU A 276 11.42 -15.32 6.65
CA LEU A 276 11.01 -16.73 6.64
C LEU A 276 11.50 -17.50 7.87
N GLY A 277 12.50 -16.97 8.59
CA GLY A 277 12.95 -17.52 9.87
C GLY A 277 12.01 -17.22 11.03
N ASP A 278 11.14 -16.22 10.87
CA ASP A 278 10.22 -15.70 11.87
C ASP A 278 8.84 -16.40 11.83
N ASP A 279 7.85 -15.88 12.57
CA ASP A 279 6.48 -16.40 12.61
C ASP A 279 5.64 -15.96 11.38
N PHE A 280 6.25 -16.01 10.19
CA PHE A 280 5.62 -15.52 8.95
C PHE A 280 4.34 -16.28 8.59
N GLU A 281 4.26 -17.57 8.90
CA GLU A 281 3.06 -18.37 8.63
C GLU A 281 1.86 -17.87 9.43
N SER A 282 2.08 -17.45 10.68
CA SER A 282 1.03 -16.87 11.53
C SER A 282 0.68 -15.46 11.07
N ILE A 283 1.65 -14.65 10.62
CA ILE A 283 1.40 -13.31 10.05
C ILE A 283 0.53 -13.42 8.78
N LEU A 284 0.90 -14.30 7.85
CA LEU A 284 0.10 -14.54 6.63
C LEU A 284 -1.26 -15.16 6.96
N SER A 285 -1.34 -16.03 7.96
CA SER A 285 -2.61 -16.56 8.47
C SER A 285 -3.51 -15.47 9.05
N PHE A 286 -2.94 -14.48 9.75
CA PHE A 286 -3.68 -13.32 10.24
C PHE A 286 -4.19 -12.45 9.07
N ALA A 287 -3.38 -12.24 8.03
CA ALA A 287 -3.81 -11.54 6.83
C ALA A 287 -4.97 -12.27 6.12
N ILE A 288 -4.92 -13.60 6.00
CA ILE A 288 -6.04 -14.40 5.47
C ILE A 288 -7.29 -14.26 6.34
N LYS A 289 -7.15 -14.17 7.67
CA LYS A 289 -8.30 -13.89 8.53
C LYS A 289 -8.93 -12.55 8.15
N LEU A 290 -8.17 -11.47 7.99
CA LEU A 290 -8.71 -10.17 7.55
C LEU A 290 -9.45 -10.29 6.20
N LYS A 291 -8.88 -11.02 5.24
CA LYS A 291 -9.51 -11.35 3.95
C LYS A 291 -10.87 -12.01 4.12
N SER A 292 -11.01 -12.97 5.05
CA SER A 292 -12.28 -13.65 5.32
C SER A 292 -13.38 -12.74 5.90
N TYR A 293 -13.02 -11.54 6.37
CA TYR A 293 -13.94 -10.48 6.79
C TYR A 293 -14.17 -9.43 5.68
N GLY A 294 -13.81 -9.74 4.44
CA GLY A 294 -13.99 -8.90 3.26
C GLY A 294 -12.86 -7.93 2.99
N ILE A 295 -11.93 -7.71 3.93
CA ILE A 295 -10.88 -6.69 3.79
C ILE A 295 -9.85 -7.16 2.74
N PRO A 296 -9.67 -6.46 1.61
CA PRO A 296 -8.64 -6.78 0.64
C PRO A 296 -7.24 -6.73 1.28
N VAL A 297 -6.36 -7.65 0.85
CA VAL A 297 -4.99 -7.77 1.37
C VAL A 297 -4.00 -7.68 0.22
N LEU A 298 -2.95 -6.86 0.39
CA LEU A 298 -1.81 -6.78 -0.52
C LEU A 298 -0.52 -7.14 0.20
N LEU A 299 0.22 -8.12 -0.34
CA LEU A 299 1.55 -8.48 0.12
C LEU A 299 2.61 -7.95 -0.85
N SER A 300 3.54 -7.12 -0.38
CA SER A 300 4.76 -6.78 -1.11
C SER A 300 5.93 -7.62 -0.60
N CYS A 301 6.53 -8.40 -1.51
CA CYS A 301 7.54 -9.39 -1.14
C CYS A 301 8.65 -9.57 -2.19
N THR A 302 9.81 -10.08 -1.78
CA THR A 302 10.84 -10.51 -2.72
C THR A 302 10.40 -11.77 -3.47
N GLU A 303 10.96 -12.00 -4.66
CA GLU A 303 10.67 -13.25 -5.38
C GLU A 303 11.12 -14.48 -4.59
N ALA A 304 12.23 -14.37 -3.85
CA ALA A 304 12.74 -15.41 -2.97
C ALA A 304 11.76 -15.74 -1.84
N PHE A 305 11.25 -14.72 -1.14
CA PHE A 305 10.21 -14.88 -0.13
C PHE A 305 8.96 -15.54 -0.71
N HIS A 306 8.45 -15.01 -1.82
CA HIS A 306 7.23 -15.52 -2.46
C HIS A 306 7.36 -16.99 -2.83
N ARG A 307 8.48 -17.39 -3.46
CA ARG A 307 8.73 -18.77 -3.86
C ARG A 307 8.76 -19.69 -2.64
N ARG A 308 9.44 -19.28 -1.56
CA ARG A 308 9.50 -20.09 -0.34
C ARG A 308 8.15 -20.19 0.36
N ALA A 309 7.44 -19.07 0.53
CA ALA A 309 6.14 -19.03 1.18
C ALA A 309 5.09 -19.82 0.38
N SER A 310 5.27 -19.97 -0.94
CA SER A 310 4.43 -20.83 -1.78
C SER A 310 4.63 -22.34 -1.52
N LEU A 311 5.71 -22.73 -0.83
CA LEU A 311 5.97 -24.11 -0.40
C LEU A 311 5.43 -24.40 1.02
N SER A 312 4.90 -23.40 1.72
CA SER A 312 4.28 -23.55 3.04
C SER A 312 2.91 -24.25 2.95
N PRO A 313 2.29 -24.63 4.10
CA PRO A 313 0.99 -25.30 4.11
C PRO A 313 -0.08 -24.60 3.28
N SER A 314 -1.08 -25.36 2.82
CA SER A 314 -2.15 -24.88 1.90
C SER A 314 -2.82 -23.58 2.31
N ARG A 315 -2.92 -23.29 3.61
CA ARG A 315 -3.47 -22.03 4.11
C ARG A 315 -2.64 -20.83 3.65
N VAL A 316 -1.32 -20.88 3.74
CA VAL A 316 -0.42 -19.79 3.32
C VAL A 316 -0.47 -19.61 1.80
N VAL A 317 -0.54 -20.71 1.05
CA VAL A 317 -0.70 -20.65 -0.42
C VAL A 317 -1.96 -19.88 -0.82
N ASN A 318 -3.05 -19.98 -0.05
CA ASN A 318 -4.26 -19.20 -0.29
C ASN A 318 -4.09 -17.68 -0.03
N ALA A 319 -3.14 -17.25 0.81
CA ALA A 319 -2.79 -15.81 0.92
C ALA A 319 -2.14 -15.31 -0.37
N LEU A 320 -1.40 -16.19 -1.04
CA LEU A 320 -0.57 -15.88 -2.20
C LEU A 320 -1.27 -16.14 -3.54
N SER A 321 -2.44 -16.78 -3.54
CA SER A 321 -3.20 -17.17 -4.74
C SER A 321 -3.94 -16.00 -5.42
N GLY A 322 -3.51 -14.77 -5.15
CA GLY A 322 -4.12 -13.54 -5.62
C GLY A 322 -3.69 -13.09 -7.01
N ARG A 323 -4.12 -11.88 -7.41
CA ARG A 323 -3.55 -11.21 -8.61
C ARG A 323 -2.12 -10.79 -8.29
N VAL A 324 -1.18 -11.17 -9.16
CA VAL A 324 0.25 -10.92 -8.95
C VAL A 324 0.77 -9.90 -9.97
N LEU A 325 1.46 -8.87 -9.49
CA LEU A 325 2.32 -8.00 -10.30
C LEU A 325 3.78 -8.33 -9.98
N THR A 326 4.61 -8.52 -11.00
CA THR A 326 6.02 -8.89 -10.85
C THR A 326 6.91 -7.77 -11.38
N LEU A 327 7.55 -7.02 -10.49
CA LEU A 327 8.53 -5.99 -10.84
C LEU A 327 9.92 -6.60 -11.01
N ARG A 328 10.27 -6.91 -12.26
CA ARG A 328 11.55 -7.49 -12.64
C ARG A 328 12.62 -6.41 -12.83
N PRO A 329 13.92 -6.75 -12.74
CA PRO A 329 14.96 -5.89 -13.28
C PRO A 329 14.68 -5.60 -14.76
N LEU A 330 14.84 -4.35 -15.16
CA LEU A 330 14.65 -3.95 -16.55
C LEU A 330 15.79 -4.50 -17.43
N GLY A 331 15.47 -4.74 -18.71
CA GLY A 331 16.44 -5.20 -19.71
C GLY A 331 17.50 -4.12 -20.04
N PRO A 332 18.60 -4.51 -20.70
CA PRO A 332 19.56 -3.55 -21.23
C PRO A 332 18.87 -2.60 -22.22
N PRO A 333 19.28 -1.32 -22.28
CA PRO A 333 18.76 -0.40 -23.28
C PRO A 333 19.17 -0.82 -24.69
N GLU A 334 18.34 -0.48 -25.67
CA GLU A 334 18.73 -0.50 -27.07
C GLU A 334 19.63 0.72 -27.38
N ASP A 335 20.49 0.60 -28.39
CA ASP A 335 21.40 1.68 -28.78
C ASP A 335 20.62 2.89 -29.32
N LEU A 336 20.84 4.06 -28.69
CA LEU A 336 20.27 5.32 -29.15
C LEU A 336 21.16 5.94 -30.24
N GLN A 337 20.55 6.40 -31.33
CA GLN A 337 21.29 7.02 -32.43
C GLN A 337 21.71 8.46 -32.09
N ASP A 338 20.83 9.23 -31.44
CA ASP A 338 20.99 10.65 -31.12
C ASP A 338 20.69 10.96 -29.64
N ASP A 339 21.19 12.11 -29.17
CA ASP A 339 20.86 12.65 -27.84
C ASP A 339 19.36 12.97 -27.73
N LEU A 340 18.75 12.61 -26.60
CA LEU A 340 17.32 12.83 -26.38
C LEU A 340 17.09 14.26 -25.88
N LEU A 341 16.46 15.07 -26.73
CA LEU A 341 16.05 16.43 -26.43
C LEU A 341 14.80 16.46 -25.54
N PRO A 342 14.64 17.51 -24.70
CA PRO A 342 13.38 17.74 -23.98
C PRO A 342 12.22 17.88 -24.98
N PRO A 343 11.00 17.41 -24.64
CA PRO A 343 9.85 17.43 -25.55
C PRO A 343 9.36 18.81 -26.03
N ASP A 344 10.04 19.91 -25.70
CA ASP A 344 9.76 21.27 -26.20
C ASP A 344 10.94 21.93 -26.95
N ALA A 345 12.08 21.25 -27.14
CA ALA A 345 13.26 21.87 -27.76
C ALA A 345 13.24 21.86 -29.30
N SER A 346 12.26 21.21 -29.95
CA SER A 346 12.18 21.07 -31.42
C SER A 346 10.91 21.65 -32.06
N ARG A 347 10.00 22.31 -31.33
CA ARG A 347 8.79 22.91 -31.91
C ARG A 347 8.85 24.44 -32.00
N LYS A 348 9.62 24.90 -32.98
CA LYS A 348 9.28 26.04 -33.85
C LYS A 348 9.80 25.72 -35.25
N VAL A 349 9.13 24.80 -35.93
CA VAL A 349 9.14 24.80 -37.40
C VAL A 349 7.69 24.93 -37.81
N ASP A 350 7.46 26.01 -38.54
CA ASP A 350 6.15 26.48 -38.98
C ASP A 350 5.43 25.41 -39.82
N GLY A 351 4.16 25.19 -39.51
CA GLY A 351 3.15 24.75 -40.47
C GLY A 351 3.17 23.27 -40.87
N GLU A 352 2.00 22.65 -40.69
CA GLU A 352 1.54 21.45 -41.42
C GLU A 352 2.32 20.16 -41.15
N ASP A 353 1.83 19.37 -40.19
CA ASP A 353 1.26 18.03 -40.48
C ASP A 353 0.78 17.37 -39.17
N ASP A 354 -0.46 16.90 -39.21
CA ASP A 354 -1.22 16.27 -38.11
C ASP A 354 -0.81 14.80 -37.86
N ASP A 355 0.43 14.41 -38.12
CA ASP A 355 0.93 13.02 -38.01
C ASP A 355 1.97 12.80 -36.88
N ASP A 356 1.98 13.66 -35.86
CA ASP A 356 2.94 13.59 -34.74
C ASP A 356 2.57 12.58 -33.63
N GLU A 357 1.46 11.84 -33.75
CA GLU A 357 1.15 10.72 -32.82
C GLU A 357 2.00 9.46 -33.08
N ASP A 358 2.49 9.26 -34.32
CA ASP A 358 3.17 8.03 -34.76
C ASP A 358 4.70 8.05 -34.63
N ARG A 359 5.30 9.17 -34.20
CA ARG A 359 6.75 9.28 -33.90
C ARG A 359 7.09 9.23 -32.42
N ARG A 360 6.21 8.66 -31.59
CA ARG A 360 6.66 8.11 -30.30
C ARG A 360 7.58 6.94 -30.61
N VAL A 361 8.87 7.22 -30.76
CA VAL A 361 9.92 6.20 -30.63
C VAL A 361 9.55 5.42 -29.37
N MET A 362 9.19 4.15 -29.53
CA MET A 362 8.91 3.27 -28.40
C MET A 362 10.23 3.04 -27.67
N LEU A 363 10.63 4.01 -26.85
CA LEU A 363 11.85 3.94 -26.07
C LEU A 363 11.72 2.74 -25.15
N GLY A 364 12.73 1.87 -25.15
CA GLY A 364 12.80 0.76 -24.21
C GLY A 364 12.61 1.23 -22.76
N GLU A 365 12.09 0.36 -21.89
CA GLU A 365 11.69 0.71 -20.53
C GLU A 365 12.82 1.41 -19.76
N TRP A 366 14.05 0.89 -19.83
CA TRP A 366 15.21 1.49 -19.15
C TRP A 366 15.50 2.93 -19.61
N VAL A 367 15.42 3.18 -20.92
CA VAL A 367 15.63 4.51 -21.50
C VAL A 367 14.52 5.45 -21.03
N SER A 368 13.28 4.99 -20.98
CA SER A 368 12.13 5.76 -20.47
C SER A 368 12.34 6.18 -19.01
N PHE A 369 12.87 5.30 -18.16
CA PHE A 369 13.22 5.65 -16.77
C PHE A 369 14.38 6.64 -16.69
N CYS A 370 15.44 6.46 -17.49
CA CYS A 370 16.57 7.41 -17.54
C CYS A 370 16.10 8.80 -17.96
N LEU A 371 15.32 8.88 -19.04
CA LEU A 371 14.75 10.12 -19.54
C LEU A 371 13.85 10.77 -18.49
N PHE A 372 13.03 9.98 -17.80
CA PHE A 372 12.20 10.47 -16.71
C PHE A 372 13.04 11.09 -15.57
N PHE A 373 14.04 10.39 -15.05
CA PHE A 373 14.88 10.92 -13.96
C PHE A 373 15.74 12.11 -14.39
N TRP A 374 16.10 12.18 -15.68
CA TRP A 374 16.76 13.34 -16.26
C TRP A 374 15.81 14.55 -16.32
N LEU A 375 14.69 14.42 -17.03
CA LEU A 375 13.73 15.50 -17.27
C LEU A 375 13.01 15.98 -16.01
N GLN A 376 12.76 15.08 -15.07
CA GLN A 376 12.08 15.41 -13.81
C GLN A 376 13.03 15.86 -12.71
N GLY A 377 14.34 15.94 -12.98
CA GLY A 377 15.31 16.61 -12.11
C GLY A 377 15.40 18.11 -12.35
N LEU A 378 16.44 18.77 -11.82
CA LEU A 378 16.56 20.24 -11.88
C LEU A 378 16.99 20.77 -13.25
N PHE A 379 17.82 20.00 -13.97
CA PHE A 379 18.52 20.46 -15.18
C PHE A 379 17.98 19.88 -16.49
N GLY A 380 17.08 18.90 -16.43
CA GLY A 380 16.65 18.15 -17.60
C GLY A 380 15.94 18.97 -18.68
N GLU A 381 15.29 20.09 -18.33
CA GLU A 381 14.64 20.99 -19.30
C GLU A 381 15.63 21.88 -20.07
N ARG A 382 16.88 22.02 -19.60
CA ARG A 382 17.90 22.94 -20.18
C ARG A 382 19.05 22.24 -20.85
N ARG A 383 19.29 20.98 -20.52
CA ARG A 383 20.41 20.19 -21.02
C ARG A 383 19.87 18.90 -21.66
N PRO A 384 20.27 18.57 -22.90
CA PRO A 384 19.93 17.28 -23.49
C PRO A 384 20.48 16.15 -22.63
N MET A 385 19.74 15.04 -22.57
CA MET A 385 20.26 13.83 -21.95
C MET A 385 21.28 13.21 -22.91
N PRO A 386 22.53 12.94 -22.47
CA PRO A 386 23.49 12.23 -23.32
C PRO A 386 22.94 10.88 -23.78
N LYS A 387 23.07 10.57 -25.07
CA LYS A 387 22.54 9.34 -25.68
C LYS A 387 23.08 8.05 -25.05
N ASP A 388 24.31 8.10 -24.57
CA ASP A 388 24.98 6.95 -23.96
C ASP A 388 24.69 6.83 -22.45
N LEU A 389 24.03 7.83 -21.83
CA LEU A 389 23.69 7.80 -20.40
C LEU A 389 22.87 6.56 -20.00
N PRO A 390 21.86 6.09 -20.76
CA PRO A 390 21.16 4.85 -20.45
C PRO A 390 22.11 3.64 -20.42
N ARG A 391 23.08 3.56 -21.33
CA ARG A 391 24.06 2.47 -21.40
C ARG A 391 25.01 2.49 -20.21
N TRP A 392 25.59 3.65 -19.89
CA TRP A 392 26.50 3.82 -18.75
C TRP A 392 25.82 3.45 -17.43
N THR A 393 24.62 3.99 -17.21
CA THR A 393 23.85 3.72 -15.99
C THR A 393 23.38 2.26 -15.90
N TYR A 394 23.07 1.61 -17.04
CA TYR A 394 22.71 0.18 -17.03
C TYR A 394 23.88 -0.70 -16.54
N GLY A 395 25.10 -0.44 -17.00
CA GLY A 395 26.30 -1.19 -16.59
C GLY A 395 26.59 -1.13 -15.08
N ILE A 396 26.02 -0.13 -14.40
CA ILE A 396 26.15 0.09 -12.96
C ILE A 396 24.93 -0.46 -12.21
N CYS A 397 23.73 -0.10 -12.67
CA CYS A 397 22.48 -0.35 -11.95
C CYS A 397 21.83 -1.70 -12.28
N LEU A 398 22.22 -2.35 -13.39
CA LEU A 398 21.77 -3.70 -13.77
C LEU A 398 20.23 -3.83 -13.77
N GLY A 399 19.53 -2.83 -14.31
CA GLY A 399 18.07 -2.82 -14.41
C GLY A 399 17.31 -2.49 -13.12
N ARG A 400 17.97 -2.07 -12.03
CA ARG A 400 17.30 -1.71 -10.75
C ARG A 400 16.96 -0.23 -10.68
N ILE A 401 15.66 0.05 -10.66
CA ILE A 401 15.11 1.41 -10.66
C ILE A 401 15.54 2.21 -9.41
N ALA A 402 15.61 1.60 -8.22
CA ALA A 402 15.99 2.36 -7.03
C ALA A 402 17.47 2.77 -7.03
N TRP A 403 18.34 1.96 -7.63
CA TRP A 403 19.75 2.32 -7.83
C TRP A 403 19.89 3.43 -8.87
N LEU A 404 19.07 3.36 -9.94
CA LEU A 404 18.99 4.42 -10.94
C LEU A 404 18.55 5.75 -10.31
N ALA A 405 17.48 5.75 -9.52
CA ALA A 405 16.98 6.93 -8.83
C ALA A 405 18.03 7.55 -7.90
N ALA A 406 18.74 6.73 -7.11
CA ALA A 406 19.80 7.20 -6.22
C ALA A 406 20.98 7.82 -7.00
N GLY A 407 21.44 7.15 -8.06
CA GLY A 407 22.53 7.67 -8.89
C GLY A 407 22.15 8.96 -9.63
N PHE A 408 20.92 9.06 -10.16
CA PHE A 408 20.45 10.31 -10.77
C PHE A 408 20.31 11.45 -9.75
N LYS A 409 19.87 11.18 -8.52
CA LYS A 409 19.86 12.19 -7.45
C LYS A 409 21.27 12.75 -7.24
N ALA A 410 22.26 11.87 -7.06
CA ALA A 410 23.66 12.26 -6.88
C ALA A 410 24.23 12.99 -8.11
N LEU A 411 23.87 12.56 -9.32
CA LEU A 411 24.25 13.23 -10.57
C LEU A 411 23.71 14.65 -10.63
N HIS A 412 22.43 14.86 -10.32
CA HIS A 412 21.85 16.19 -10.24
C HIS A 412 22.49 17.04 -9.15
N GLU A 413 22.82 16.47 -7.98
CA GLU A 413 23.55 17.18 -6.92
C GLU A 413 24.95 17.63 -7.39
N ARG A 414 25.71 16.77 -8.07
CA ARG A 414 27.02 17.15 -8.64
C ARG A 414 26.89 18.25 -9.69
N LEU A 415 25.84 18.22 -10.50
CA LEU A 415 25.53 19.29 -11.48
C LEU A 415 25.09 20.61 -10.81
N VAL A 416 24.57 20.59 -9.58
CA VAL A 416 24.32 21.83 -8.82
C VAL A 416 25.63 22.54 -8.50
N PHE A 417 26.66 21.79 -8.07
CA PHE A 417 27.96 22.35 -7.73
C PHE A 417 28.80 22.69 -8.95
N ASN A 418 28.71 21.90 -10.02
CA ASN A 418 29.47 22.09 -11.26
C ASN A 418 28.54 22.03 -12.50
N PRO A 419 27.80 23.09 -12.82
CA PRO A 419 26.81 23.06 -13.92
C PRO A 419 27.40 22.79 -15.30
N ASP A 420 28.60 23.30 -15.55
CA ASP A 420 29.26 23.25 -16.87
C ASP A 420 30.10 21.97 -17.08
N ILE A 421 30.08 21.02 -16.13
CA ILE A 421 30.84 19.79 -16.25
C ILE A 421 30.37 18.97 -17.46
N GLN A 422 31.32 18.45 -18.23
CA GLN A 422 31.03 17.50 -19.30
C GLN A 422 30.55 16.19 -18.68
N ILE A 423 29.43 15.66 -19.18
CA ILE A 423 28.89 14.38 -18.71
C ILE A 423 29.39 13.31 -19.68
N ASP A 424 30.35 12.52 -19.22
CA ASP A 424 30.90 11.35 -19.91
C ASP A 424 30.76 10.08 -19.06
N GLU A 425 31.22 8.96 -19.60
CA GLU A 425 31.16 7.66 -18.92
C GLU A 425 31.92 7.65 -17.59
N GLU A 426 33.09 8.28 -17.54
CA GLU A 426 33.96 8.31 -16.36
C GLU A 426 33.28 9.08 -15.23
N PHE A 427 32.78 10.28 -15.51
CA PHE A 427 32.06 11.09 -14.54
C PHE A 427 30.79 10.41 -14.01
N VAL A 428 29.96 9.86 -14.91
CA VAL A 428 28.73 9.15 -14.51
C VAL A 428 29.09 7.92 -13.67
N THR A 429 30.13 7.19 -14.05
CA THR A 429 30.58 6.01 -13.31
C THR A 429 31.08 6.37 -11.92
N GLU A 430 31.90 7.41 -11.78
CA GLU A 430 32.38 7.90 -10.48
C GLU A 430 31.20 8.19 -9.55
N VAL A 431 30.26 9.02 -10.00
CA VAL A 431 29.12 9.47 -9.19
C VAL A 431 28.22 8.30 -8.78
N PHE A 432 27.88 7.42 -9.72
CA PHE A 432 27.01 6.28 -9.42
C PHE A 432 27.69 5.23 -8.56
N VAL A 433 28.99 4.96 -8.76
CA VAL A 433 29.74 3.99 -7.95
C VAL A 433 29.92 4.49 -6.52
N GLU A 434 30.27 5.77 -6.34
CA GLU A 434 30.34 6.39 -5.01
C GLU A 434 29.00 6.28 -4.28
N GLN A 435 27.91 6.66 -4.95
CA GLN A 435 26.56 6.62 -4.37
C GLN A 435 26.11 5.19 -4.02
N LEU A 436 26.56 4.20 -4.78
CA LEU A 436 26.19 2.79 -4.63
C LEU A 436 27.27 1.94 -3.96
N ALA A 437 28.27 2.55 -3.30
CA ALA A 437 29.38 1.83 -2.68
C ALA A 437 28.92 0.77 -1.66
N HIS A 438 27.86 1.05 -0.91
CA HIS A 438 27.24 0.12 0.04
C HIS A 438 26.59 -1.12 -0.61
N CYS A 439 26.40 -1.10 -1.94
CA CYS A 439 25.84 -2.19 -2.72
C CYS A 439 26.90 -2.92 -3.57
N GLU A 440 28.20 -2.64 -3.41
CA GLU A 440 29.23 -3.15 -4.31
C GLU A 440 29.31 -4.68 -4.32
N ASP A 441 29.27 -5.34 -3.15
CA ASP A 441 29.25 -6.80 -3.05
C ASP A 441 28.08 -7.42 -3.84
N VAL A 442 26.89 -6.82 -3.71
CA VAL A 442 25.67 -7.27 -4.39
C VAL A 442 25.81 -7.09 -5.90
N ARG A 443 26.29 -5.92 -6.33
CA ARG A 443 26.51 -5.60 -7.75
C ARG A 443 27.52 -6.54 -8.37
N TYR A 444 28.60 -6.86 -7.66
CA TYR A 444 29.58 -7.84 -8.08
C TYR A 444 28.93 -9.22 -8.28
N ALA A 445 28.23 -9.74 -7.26
CA ALA A 445 27.58 -11.05 -7.35
C ALA A 445 26.57 -11.13 -8.52
N LEU A 446 25.84 -10.04 -8.78
CA LEU A 446 24.91 -9.95 -9.90
C LEU A 446 25.59 -9.92 -11.27
N ARG A 447 26.70 -9.18 -11.43
CA ARG A 447 27.51 -9.20 -12.66
C ARG A 447 28.04 -10.59 -12.96
N MET A 448 28.58 -11.25 -11.94
CA MET A 448 29.07 -12.63 -12.05
C MET A 448 27.96 -13.58 -12.52
N SER A 449 26.72 -13.38 -12.06
CA SER A 449 25.58 -14.19 -12.51
C SER A 449 25.18 -14.00 -13.98
N GLN A 450 25.52 -12.85 -14.57
CA GLN A 450 25.21 -12.53 -15.97
C GLN A 450 26.29 -13.04 -16.94
N THR A 451 27.54 -13.20 -16.50
CA THR A 451 28.70 -13.58 -17.33
C THR A 451 28.97 -15.09 -17.40
N GLU A 452 27.97 -15.92 -17.08
CA GLU A 452 28.07 -17.40 -16.96
C GLU A 452 29.11 -17.90 -15.92
N GLN A 453 29.74 -16.99 -15.18
CA GLN A 453 30.63 -17.33 -14.08
C GLN A 453 29.82 -17.81 -12.87
N ARG A 454 30.36 -18.79 -12.14
CA ARG A 454 29.68 -19.33 -10.96
C ARG A 454 29.73 -18.32 -9.82
N VAL A 455 28.58 -17.76 -9.47
CA VAL A 455 28.36 -17.11 -8.17
C VAL A 455 28.57 -18.16 -7.09
N SER A 456 29.29 -17.82 -6.01
CA SER A 456 29.47 -18.71 -4.88
C SER A 456 28.11 -18.99 -4.21
N GLU A 457 27.92 -20.17 -3.64
CA GLU A 457 26.69 -20.49 -2.90
C GLU A 457 26.45 -19.51 -1.73
N HIS A 458 27.53 -19.12 -1.05
CA HIS A 458 27.49 -18.13 0.03
C HIS A 458 26.95 -16.78 -0.45
N ASP A 459 27.47 -16.24 -1.56
CA ASP A 459 27.02 -14.94 -2.09
C ASP A 459 25.60 -15.01 -2.64
N PHE A 460 25.23 -16.14 -3.25
CA PHE A 460 23.85 -16.36 -3.65
C PHE A 460 22.89 -16.34 -2.46
N ILE A 461 23.21 -17.07 -1.38
CA ILE A 461 22.37 -17.08 -0.17
C ILE A 461 22.29 -15.69 0.45
N ARG A 462 23.43 -14.99 0.58
CA ARG A 462 23.51 -13.64 1.15
C ARG A 462 22.69 -12.61 0.37
N PHE A 463 22.66 -12.73 -0.96
CA PHE A 463 22.02 -11.75 -1.84
C PHE A 463 20.79 -12.28 -2.57
N MET A 464 20.19 -13.36 -2.10
CA MET A 464 19.12 -14.09 -2.79
C MET A 464 17.93 -13.20 -3.17
N ASP A 465 17.57 -12.24 -2.33
CA ASP A 465 16.48 -11.29 -2.58
C ASP A 465 16.73 -10.33 -3.77
N HIS A 466 17.97 -10.22 -4.22
CA HIS A 466 18.35 -9.42 -5.38
C HIS A 466 18.28 -10.21 -6.69
N PHE A 467 18.18 -11.54 -6.63
CA PHE A 467 18.13 -12.39 -7.82
C PHE A 467 16.68 -12.66 -8.27
N PRO A 468 16.42 -12.71 -9.59
CA PRO A 468 15.13 -13.15 -10.11
C PRO A 468 14.92 -14.65 -9.84
N ALA A 469 13.66 -15.10 -9.85
CA ALA A 469 13.25 -16.45 -9.46
C ALA A 469 13.90 -17.55 -10.31
N ASN A 470 14.17 -17.28 -11.59
CA ASN A 470 14.84 -18.19 -12.51
C ASN A 470 16.35 -18.35 -12.21
N ALA A 471 16.96 -17.47 -11.41
CA ALA A 471 18.36 -17.59 -11.03
C ALA A 471 18.61 -18.80 -10.13
N ALA A 472 17.71 -19.08 -9.17
CA ALA A 472 17.85 -20.23 -8.27
C ALA A 472 17.87 -21.58 -9.02
N GLU A 473 17.18 -21.67 -10.16
CA GLU A 473 17.19 -22.85 -11.04
C GLU A 473 18.52 -22.99 -11.78
N LYS A 474 19.07 -21.87 -12.28
CA LYS A 474 20.41 -21.83 -12.91
C LYS A 474 21.51 -22.29 -11.95
N PHE A 475 21.39 -21.95 -10.68
CA PHE A 475 22.37 -22.35 -9.66
C PHE A 475 22.11 -23.73 -9.05
N LYS A 476 21.04 -24.44 -9.45
CA LYS A 476 20.61 -25.72 -8.85
C LYS A 476 20.40 -25.66 -7.33
N LEU A 477 20.17 -24.47 -6.78
CA LEU A 477 19.99 -24.19 -5.35
C LEU A 477 18.53 -24.30 -4.90
N VAL A 478 17.65 -24.86 -5.74
CA VAL A 478 16.25 -25.14 -5.37
C VAL A 478 16.18 -26.09 -4.15
N GLN A 479 17.23 -26.89 -3.91
CA GLN A 479 17.36 -27.79 -2.75
C GLN A 479 17.79 -27.09 -1.45
N THR A 480 18.46 -25.94 -1.49
CA THR A 480 18.82 -25.19 -0.26
C THR A 480 17.66 -24.36 0.29
N LEU A 481 16.63 -24.10 -0.54
CA LEU A 481 15.35 -23.51 -0.09
C LEU A 481 14.41 -24.52 0.57
N THR A 482 14.66 -25.83 0.45
CA THR A 482 13.94 -26.87 1.20
C THR A 482 14.57 -27.05 2.57
N VAL A 483 13.97 -26.49 3.62
CA VAL A 483 14.42 -26.77 5.00
C VAL A 483 13.90 -28.15 5.40
N ALA A 484 14.84 -29.01 5.80
CA ALA A 484 14.54 -30.24 6.51
C ALA A 484 13.60 -29.93 7.68
N PRO A 485 12.51 -30.71 7.88
CA PRO A 485 11.53 -30.42 8.91
C PRO A 485 12.24 -30.25 10.25
N LYS A 486 11.98 -29.14 10.95
CA LYS A 486 12.39 -28.97 12.36
C LYS A 486 11.86 -30.20 13.11
N THR A 487 12.74 -31.15 13.42
CA THR A 487 12.44 -32.27 14.30
C THR A 487 11.94 -31.65 15.59
N ARG A 488 10.64 -31.78 15.86
CA ARG A 488 10.04 -31.48 17.16
C ARG A 488 10.90 -32.18 18.21
N ALA A 489 11.63 -31.40 19.01
CA ALA A 489 12.14 -31.91 20.26
C ALA A 489 10.91 -32.33 21.08
N ARG A 490 10.72 -33.65 21.24
CA ARG A 490 9.75 -34.20 22.18
C ARG A 490 10.14 -33.67 23.57
N ARG A 491 9.23 -32.94 24.21
CA ARG A 491 9.15 -32.86 25.66
C ARG A 491 7.80 -33.41 26.07
#